data_AF-A0AAU2ZCJ6-F1
#
_entry.id   AF-A0AAU2ZCJ6-F1
#
_cell.length_a   1.000
_cell.length_b   1.000
_cell.length_c   1.000
_cell.angle_alpha   90.00
_cell.angle_beta   90.00
_cell.angle_gamma   90.00
#
_symmetry.space_group_name_H-M   'P 1'
#
loop_
_entity.id
_entity.type
_entity.pdbx_description
1 polymer ?
#
loop_
_entity_poly.entity_id
_entity_poly.type
_entity_poly.pdbx_seq_one_letter_code
_entity_poly.pdbx_strand_id
1 'polypeptide(L)'
;MGTPWQDTVSDERIGWRQRAANMRGEFVFAVDYQICRRCRLAWVEQPYTLPQYQRCGLATAGLAALRAEHPSLAWHTLGGHFADSQAFWTTVGADIPGGYEQRSLCPHVNQGG
;
A
#
# COMPACT_ATOMS: atom_id res chain seq x y z
N MET A 1 -12.07 13.85 -9.76
CA MET A 1 -12.82 13.28 -8.62
C MET A 1 -11.82 12.54 -7.74
N GLY A 2 -11.37 13.17 -6.66
CA GLY A 2 -10.50 12.52 -5.69
C GLY A 2 -11.33 11.57 -4.85
N THR A 3 -11.06 10.27 -4.93
CA THR A 3 -11.58 9.32 -3.95
C THR A 3 -11.10 9.80 -2.57
N PRO A 4 -11.99 9.96 -1.57
CA PRO A 4 -11.56 10.43 -0.26
C PRO A 4 -10.82 9.29 0.43
N TRP A 5 -9.50 9.22 0.21
CA TRP A 5 -8.63 8.30 0.92
C TRP A 5 -8.73 8.59 2.43
N GLN A 6 -8.84 7.54 3.21
CA GLN A 6 -8.86 7.61 4.67
C GLN A 6 -7.74 6.75 5.22
N ASP A 7 -6.93 7.30 6.13
CA ASP A 7 -5.83 6.57 6.76
C ASP A 7 -6.13 6.31 8.23
N THR A 8 -6.43 5.05 8.56
CA THR A 8 -6.69 4.59 9.92
C THR A 8 -5.53 3.77 10.45
N VAL A 9 -5.63 3.31 11.69
CA VAL A 9 -4.79 2.21 12.19
C VAL A 9 -5.24 0.93 11.47
N SER A 10 -4.30 0.05 11.13
CA SER A 10 -4.62 -1.28 10.60
C SER A 10 -5.19 -2.17 11.71
N ASP A 11 -6.35 -2.77 11.45
CA ASP A 11 -6.97 -3.71 12.39
C ASP A 11 -6.29 -5.10 12.36
N GLU A 12 -5.61 -5.42 11.26
CA GLU A 12 -4.98 -6.73 11.03
C GLU A 12 -3.47 -6.73 11.33
N ARG A 13 -2.79 -5.59 11.16
CA ARG A 13 -1.33 -5.48 11.31
C ARG A 13 -0.95 -4.48 12.39
N ILE A 14 -0.60 -5.00 13.57
CA ILE A 14 -0.20 -4.18 14.73
C ILE A 14 0.94 -3.23 14.37
N GLY A 15 0.71 -1.93 14.62
CA GLY A 15 1.68 -0.86 14.35
C GLY A 15 1.67 -0.31 12.92
N TRP A 16 0.80 -0.85 12.04
CA TRP A 16 0.63 -0.39 10.67
C TRP A 16 -0.56 0.56 10.55
N ARG A 17 -0.60 1.26 9.43
CA ARG A 17 -1.75 2.06 9.02
C ARG A 17 -2.47 1.37 7.88
N GLN A 18 -3.76 1.65 7.73
CA GLN A 18 -4.55 1.19 6.60
C GLN A 18 -5.01 2.39 5.80
N ARG A 19 -4.77 2.37 4.50
CA ARG A 19 -5.40 3.31 3.57
C ARG A 19 -6.64 2.67 2.98
N ALA A 20 -7.80 3.28 3.20
CA ALA A 20 -9.08 2.83 2.69
C ALA A 20 -9.73 3.85 1.76
N ALA A 21 -10.61 3.37 0.90
CA ALA A 21 -11.53 4.19 0.13
C ALA A 21 -12.97 3.74 0.36
N ASN A 22 -13.85 4.71 0.53
CA ASN A 22 -15.29 4.51 0.59
C ASN A 22 -15.97 5.21 -0.59
N MET A 23 -16.92 4.54 -1.25
CA MET A 23 -17.76 5.11 -2.29
C MET A 23 -19.22 5.07 -1.84
N ARG A 24 -19.88 6.24 -1.79
CA ARG A 24 -21.28 6.37 -1.32
C ARG A 24 -21.53 5.75 0.07
N GLY A 25 -20.54 5.82 0.95
CA GLY A 25 -20.59 5.25 2.30
C GLY A 25 -20.28 3.75 2.38
N GLU A 26 -20.03 3.09 1.25
CA GLU A 26 -19.62 1.68 1.19
C GLU A 26 -18.09 1.59 1.09
N PHE A 27 -17.48 0.70 1.87
CA PHE A 27 -16.09 0.31 1.69
C PHE A 27 -15.86 -0.27 0.30
N VAL A 28 -14.81 0.13 -0.40
CA VAL A 28 -14.50 -0.42 -1.75
C VAL A 28 -13.08 -0.92 -1.90
N PHE A 29 -12.14 -0.39 -1.11
CA PHE A 29 -10.73 -0.75 -1.17
C PHE A 29 -10.02 -0.48 0.15
N ALA A 30 -9.05 -1.33 0.51
CA ALA A 30 -8.04 -1.06 1.52
C ALA A 30 -6.66 -1.60 1.10
N VAL A 31 -5.62 -1.01 1.67
CA VAL A 31 -4.26 -1.55 1.69
C VAL A 31 -3.59 -1.16 3.00
N ASP A 32 -2.91 -2.11 3.62
CA ASP A 32 -2.08 -1.83 4.79
C ASP A 32 -0.74 -1.27 4.34
N TYR A 33 -0.21 -0.32 5.10
CA TYR A 33 1.09 0.24 4.84
C TYR A 33 1.84 0.59 6.11
N GLN A 34 3.16 0.61 5.98
CA GLN A 34 4.07 1.02 7.05
C GLN A 34 5.20 1.85 6.48
N ILE A 35 5.62 2.87 7.24
CA ILE A 35 6.65 3.82 6.82
C ILE A 35 7.76 3.90 7.86
N CYS A 36 8.99 3.76 7.40
CA CYS A 36 10.18 4.16 8.15
C CYS A 36 10.78 5.42 7.52
N ARG A 37 10.51 6.57 8.14
CA ARG A 37 11.08 7.85 7.69
C ARG A 37 12.60 7.89 7.79
N ARG A 38 13.18 7.24 8.80
CA ARG A 38 14.64 7.19 9.01
C ARG A 38 15.37 6.48 7.89
N CYS A 39 14.84 5.37 7.40
CA CYS A 39 15.44 4.62 6.29
C CYS A 39 14.94 5.07 4.92
N ARG A 40 13.93 5.95 4.87
CA ARG A 40 13.18 6.30 3.65
C ARG A 40 12.61 5.07 2.93
N LEU A 41 12.07 4.14 3.72
CA LEU A 41 11.46 2.91 3.23
C LEU A 41 9.98 2.89 3.61
N ALA A 42 9.17 2.28 2.75
CA ALA A 42 7.78 1.99 2.99
C ALA A 42 7.44 0.57 2.52
N TRP A 43 6.43 -0.02 3.15
CA TRP A 43 5.89 -1.32 2.81
C TRP A 43 4.40 -1.22 2.61
N VAL A 44 3.86 -1.99 1.67
CA VAL A 44 2.42 -2.21 1.52
C VAL A 44 2.09 -3.69 1.57
N GLU A 45 0.96 -4.02 2.15
CA GLU A 45 0.48 -5.39 2.30
C GLU A 45 -1.03 -5.47 2.13
N GLN A 46 -1.50 -6.65 1.76
CA GLN A 46 -2.92 -7.01 1.74
C GLN A 46 -3.82 -6.00 0.98
N PRO A 47 -3.47 -5.55 -0.26
CA PRO A 47 -4.40 -4.74 -1.03
C PRO A 47 -5.65 -5.56 -1.35
N TYR A 48 -6.80 -5.06 -0.94
CA TYR A 48 -8.09 -5.70 -1.16
C TYR A 48 -9.06 -4.72 -1.80
N THR A 49 -9.69 -5.14 -2.89
CA THR A 49 -10.78 -4.43 -3.55
C THR A 49 -11.99 -5.34 -3.58
N LEU A 50 -13.16 -4.82 -3.19
CA LEU A 50 -14.40 -5.58 -3.27
C LEU A 50 -14.63 -6.08 -4.72
N PRO A 51 -15.10 -7.33 -4.92
CA PRO A 51 -15.18 -7.94 -6.25
C PRO A 51 -15.87 -7.09 -7.32
N GLN A 52 -16.97 -6.43 -6.98
CA GLN A 52 -17.75 -5.59 -7.89
C GLN A 52 -17.03 -4.30 -8.33
N TYR A 53 -15.95 -3.91 -7.63
CA TYR A 53 -15.12 -2.74 -7.93
C TYR A 53 -13.71 -3.12 -8.42
N GLN A 54 -13.44 -4.40 -8.62
CA GLN A 54 -12.17 -4.84 -9.22
C GLN A 54 -12.05 -4.35 -10.68
N ARG A 55 -10.81 -4.21 -11.15
CA ARG A 55 -10.48 -3.69 -12.50
C ARG A 55 -10.89 -2.23 -12.75
N CYS A 56 -11.37 -1.50 -11.74
CA CYS A 56 -11.62 -0.06 -11.80
C CYS A 56 -10.39 0.80 -11.44
N GLY A 57 -9.21 0.20 -11.28
CA GLY A 57 -7.96 0.90 -10.98
C GLY A 57 -7.79 1.40 -9.55
N LEU A 58 -8.68 1.00 -8.62
CA LEU A 58 -8.66 1.46 -7.22
C LEU A 58 -7.33 1.17 -6.51
N ALA A 59 -6.79 -0.04 -6.68
CA ALA A 59 -5.50 -0.41 -6.09
C ALA A 59 -4.35 0.46 -6.62
N THR A 60 -4.28 0.64 -7.94
CA THR A 60 -3.28 1.53 -8.56
C THR A 60 -3.42 2.97 -8.06
N ALA A 61 -4.64 3.49 -7.97
CA ALA A 61 -4.91 4.84 -7.49
C ALA A 61 -4.55 5.02 -6.01
N GLY A 62 -4.85 4.05 -5.16
CA GLY A 62 -4.53 4.09 -3.73
C GLY A 62 -3.03 4.08 -3.47
N LEU A 63 -2.29 3.21 -4.18
CA LEU A 63 -0.84 3.18 -4.15
C LEU A 63 -0.23 4.47 -4.69
N ALA A 64 -0.76 5.01 -5.79
CA ALA A 64 -0.31 6.28 -6.35
C ALA A 64 -0.52 7.45 -5.37
N ALA A 65 -1.66 7.50 -4.67
CA ALA A 65 -1.92 8.50 -3.64
C ALA A 65 -0.90 8.43 -2.48
N LEU A 66 -0.59 7.21 -2.00
CA LEU A 66 0.42 7.01 -0.95
C LEU A 66 1.80 7.55 -1.38
N ARG A 67 2.18 7.28 -2.64
CA ARG A 67 3.44 7.76 -3.20
C ARG A 67 3.47 9.27 -3.37
N ALA A 68 2.37 9.88 -3.79
CA ALA A 68 2.27 11.33 -3.95
C ALA A 68 2.43 12.06 -2.60
N GLU A 69 1.93 11.50 -1.51
CA GLU A 69 2.07 12.04 -0.16
C GLU A 69 3.45 11.78 0.46
N HIS A 70 4.17 10.77 -0.05
CA HIS A 70 5.48 10.36 0.45
C HIS A 70 6.50 10.13 -0.68
N PRO A 71 6.86 11.18 -1.45
CA PRO A 71 7.60 11.04 -2.71
C PRO A 71 9.07 10.63 -2.52
N SER A 72 9.62 10.73 -1.30
CA SER A 72 11.02 10.42 -1.00
C SER A 72 11.26 9.00 -0.51
N LEU A 73 10.21 8.16 -0.43
CA LEU A 73 10.29 6.79 0.06
C LEU A 73 10.45 5.78 -1.07
N ALA A 74 11.23 4.72 -0.81
CA ALA A 74 11.21 3.51 -1.61
C ALA A 74 10.16 2.53 -1.09
N TRP A 75 9.31 2.02 -1.97
CA TRP A 75 8.14 1.22 -1.69
C TRP A 75 8.38 -0.25 -1.99
N HIS A 76 8.06 -1.10 -1.01
CA HIS A 76 8.30 -2.54 -1.01
C HIS A 76 7.04 -3.31 -0.60
N THR A 77 7.08 -4.63 -0.74
CA THR A 77 6.20 -5.56 -0.04
C THR A 77 7.02 -6.35 1.00
N LEU A 78 6.37 -6.87 2.03
CA LEU A 78 6.98 -7.82 2.98
C LEU A 78 6.87 -9.26 2.50
N GLY A 79 5.68 -9.63 2.04
CA GLY A 79 5.38 -10.94 1.48
C GLY A 79 5.85 -11.06 0.04
N GLY A 80 5.93 -12.29 -0.45
CA GLY A 80 6.02 -12.53 -1.88
C GLY A 80 4.68 -12.24 -2.55
N HIS A 81 4.71 -12.00 -3.85
CA HIS A 81 3.50 -11.85 -4.63
C HIS A 81 2.94 -13.22 -5.00
N PHE A 82 1.63 -13.44 -4.80
CA PHE A 82 0.95 -14.59 -5.42
C PHE A 82 1.20 -14.56 -6.92
N ALA A 83 1.38 -15.72 -7.55
CA ALA A 83 1.67 -15.84 -8.98
C ALA A 83 0.73 -14.98 -9.84
N ASP A 84 -0.57 -15.05 -9.53
CA ASP A 84 -1.63 -14.33 -10.25
C ASP A 84 -1.59 -12.79 -10.07
N SER A 85 -0.85 -12.31 -9.06
CA SER A 85 -0.68 -10.88 -8.77
C SER A 85 0.64 -10.28 -9.27
N GLN A 86 1.57 -11.11 -9.77
CA GLN A 86 2.90 -10.62 -10.20
C GLN A 86 2.80 -9.54 -11.27
N ALA A 87 1.95 -9.74 -12.29
CA ALA A 87 1.78 -8.76 -13.37
C ALA A 87 1.27 -7.40 -12.86
N PHE A 88 0.39 -7.41 -11.85
CA PHE A 88 -0.09 -6.19 -11.21
C PHE A 88 1.07 -5.45 -10.55
N TRP A 89 1.85 -6.13 -9.70
CA TRP A 89 2.96 -5.53 -8.97
C TRP A 89 4.08 -5.01 -9.88
N THR A 90 4.45 -5.78 -10.90
CA THR A 90 5.41 -5.33 -11.93
C THR A 90 4.95 -4.05 -12.60
N THR A 91 3.66 -3.94 -12.91
CA THR A 91 3.10 -2.76 -13.57
C THR A 91 3.06 -1.54 -12.63
N VAL A 92 2.56 -1.69 -11.41
CA VAL A 92 2.44 -0.55 -10.48
C VAL A 92 3.76 -0.13 -9.83
N GLY A 93 4.76 -1.01 -9.86
CA GLY A 93 6.13 -0.78 -9.38
C GLY A 93 7.07 -0.22 -10.44
N ALA A 94 6.67 -0.19 -11.72
CA ALA A 94 7.46 0.42 -12.77
C ALA A 94 7.81 1.88 -12.40
N ASP A 95 9.10 2.21 -12.47
CA ASP A 95 9.66 3.53 -12.15
C ASP A 95 9.47 4.01 -10.69
N ILE A 96 9.03 3.11 -9.79
CA ILE A 96 8.91 3.42 -8.37
C ILE A 96 10.18 2.96 -7.65
N PRO A 97 10.84 3.83 -6.87
CA PRO A 97 11.94 3.38 -6.02
C PRO A 97 11.51 2.21 -5.15
N GLY A 98 12.26 1.11 -5.16
CA GLY A 98 11.93 -0.14 -4.46
C GLY A 98 11.01 -1.09 -5.24
N GLY A 99 10.29 -0.62 -6.26
CA GLY A 99 9.58 -1.44 -7.24
C GLY A 99 8.49 -2.37 -6.69
N TYR A 100 8.09 -2.21 -5.43
CA TYR A 100 7.34 -3.23 -4.68
C TYR A 100 8.06 -4.59 -4.65
N GLU A 101 9.38 -4.60 -4.77
CA GLU A 101 10.17 -5.80 -4.53
C GLU A 101 10.06 -6.20 -3.05
N GLN A 102 10.09 -7.51 -2.81
CA GLN A 102 10.02 -8.05 -1.48
C GLN A 102 11.23 -7.59 -0.65
N ARG A 103 10.97 -7.06 0.55
CA ARG A 103 11.99 -6.60 1.49
C ARG A 103 11.54 -6.79 2.92
N SER A 104 12.40 -7.36 3.77
CA SER A 104 12.14 -7.42 5.22
C SER A 104 12.01 -6.02 5.85
N LEU A 105 11.23 -5.93 6.94
CA LEU A 105 11.13 -4.69 7.70
C LEU A 105 12.50 -4.27 8.22
N CYS A 106 12.79 -2.97 8.18
CA CYS A 106 13.98 -2.46 8.83
C CYS A 106 13.80 -2.44 10.36
N PRO A 107 14.89 -2.52 11.15
CA PRO A 107 14.81 -2.56 12.62
C PRO A 107 14.04 -1.38 13.25
N HIS A 108 14.05 -0.20 12.63
CA HIS A 108 13.36 0.99 13.16
C HIS A 108 11.83 0.87 13.14
N VAL A 109 11.27 0.00 12.29
CA VAL A 109 9.81 -0.22 12.26
C VAL A 109 9.36 -0.99 13.50
N ASN A 110 10.16 -1.95 13.95
CA ASN A 110 9.83 -2.81 15.10
C ASN A 110 10.06 -2.11 16.45
N GLN A 111 10.78 -1.00 16.47
CA GLN A 111 11.13 -0.30 17.71
C GLN A 111 10.17 0.84 18.08
N GLY A 112 9.10 1.05 17.29
CA GLY A 112 8.24 2.23 17.41
C GLY A 112 9.02 3.46 16.92
N GLY A 113 8.69 3.92 15.70
CA GLY A 113 9.38 5.03 15.06
C GLY A 113 9.35 6.33 15.85
#